data_AF-A0A8S0VVX4-F1
#
_entry.id   AF-A0A8S0VVX4-F1
#
_cell.length_a   1.000
_cell.length_b   1.000
_cell.length_c   1.000
_cell.angle_alpha   90.00
_cell.angle_beta   90.00
_cell.angle_gamma   90.00
#
_symmetry.space_group_name_H-M   'P 1'
#
loop_
_entity.id
_entity.type
_entity.pdbx_description
1 polymer ?
#
loop_
_entity_poly.entity_id
_entity_poly.type
_entity_poly.pdbx_seq_one_letter_code
_entity_poly.pdbx_strand_id
1 'polypeptide(L)'
;MPSLLPQEISGEIICYLHNDKYTLKRCSLAWPSFTAVCQSRLFSKVIMRAYKSRCRERVGSSASSFKRILDTSPHIAGYVACLKIFDTPFVAEMGLAEEWVSKDDGLAACLLRLTHLKALLITRTDAMKLPSLVCLELMGCPLALLERARGGTGLQHLTLRCPVGRILDSAWSALFSIADTVAARIQPVSLALHSEDKAMFLELIMRPVLMLDLSKLRRLAVHAGIGASLTSGHGAVAQLLRVCARTLEELIFYPSSDGEPSFQHACMHFCSSRS
;
A
#
# COMPACT_ATOMS: atom_id res chain seq x y z
N MET A 1 5.43 -22.39 38.41
CA MET A 1 6.66 -23.15 38.07
C MET A 1 7.46 -22.33 37.07
N PRO A 2 8.73 -22.00 37.36
CA PRO A 2 9.58 -21.28 36.42
C PRO A 2 9.74 -22.12 35.14
N SER A 3 9.68 -21.46 33.99
CA SER A 3 9.88 -22.07 32.68
C SER A 3 11.29 -22.68 32.60
N LEU A 4 11.38 -23.96 32.22
CA LEU A 4 12.65 -24.66 32.00
C LEU A 4 13.43 -24.13 30.77
N LEU A 5 12.75 -23.42 29.87
CA LEU A 5 13.36 -22.88 28.66
C LEU A 5 13.60 -21.37 28.79
N PRO A 6 14.78 -20.86 28.43
CA PRO A 6 15.02 -19.44 28.27
C PRO A 6 14.01 -18.79 27.31
N GLN A 7 13.68 -17.53 27.57
CA GLN A 7 12.67 -16.79 26.80
C GLN A 7 13.09 -16.63 25.33
N GLU A 8 14.39 -16.54 25.07
CA GLU A 8 15.00 -16.41 23.75
C GLU A 8 14.72 -17.65 22.90
N ILE A 9 14.93 -18.84 23.48
CA ILE A 9 14.69 -20.13 22.80
C ILE A 9 13.20 -20.30 22.50
N SER A 10 12.35 -19.90 23.44
CA SER A 10 10.89 -19.90 23.24
C SER A 10 10.49 -18.97 22.10
N GLY A 11 11.08 -17.77 22.06
CA GLY A 11 10.87 -16.81 20.99
C GLY A 11 11.28 -17.36 19.62
N GLU A 12 12.45 -18.01 19.54
CA GLU A 12 12.98 -18.65 18.33
C GLU A 12 12.04 -19.73 17.80
N ILE A 13 11.55 -20.63 18.68
CA ILE A 13 10.61 -21.69 18.31
C ILE A 13 9.32 -21.09 17.71
N ILE A 14 8.76 -20.06 18.34
CA ILE A 14 7.55 -19.38 17.85
C ILE A 14 7.82 -18.66 16.51
N CYS A 15 9.05 -18.22 16.23
CA CYS A 15 9.39 -17.59 14.94
C CYS A 15 9.23 -18.55 13.75
N TYR A 16 9.45 -19.85 13.93
CA TYR A 16 9.20 -20.85 12.89
C TYR A 16 7.71 -20.97 12.52
N LEU A 17 6.80 -20.56 13.41
CA LEU A 17 5.35 -20.63 13.22
C LEU A 17 4.74 -19.39 12.55
N HIS A 18 5.54 -18.46 12.04
CA HIS A 18 5.05 -17.14 11.56
C HIS A 18 3.94 -17.22 10.48
N ASN A 19 3.91 -18.28 9.68
CA ASN A 19 2.87 -18.50 8.65
C ASN A 19 1.66 -19.29 9.14
N ASP A 20 1.77 -19.99 10.28
CA ASP A 20 0.69 -20.81 10.83
C ASP A 20 -0.08 -20.04 11.92
N LYS A 21 -1.01 -19.20 11.47
CA LYS A 21 -1.89 -18.43 12.37
C LYS A 21 -2.76 -19.30 13.28
N TYR A 22 -3.06 -20.54 12.87
CA TYR A 22 -3.87 -21.44 13.68
C TYR A 22 -3.06 -21.93 14.88
N THR A 23 -1.87 -22.43 14.64
CA THR A 23 -0.96 -22.90 15.70
C THR A 23 -0.54 -21.76 16.61
N LEU A 24 -0.22 -20.57 16.09
CA LEU A 24 0.08 -19.38 16.90
C LEU A 24 -1.04 -19.02 17.89
N LYS A 25 -2.31 -19.12 17.46
CA LYS A 25 -3.45 -18.90 18.36
C LYS A 25 -3.48 -19.93 19.47
N ARG A 26 -3.30 -21.21 19.16
CA ARG A 26 -3.26 -22.28 20.18
C ARG A 26 -2.10 -22.09 21.15
N CYS A 27 -0.90 -21.78 20.65
CA CYS A 27 0.26 -21.48 21.48
C CYS A 27 0.02 -20.27 22.40
N SER A 28 -0.65 -19.23 21.90
CA SER A 28 -0.97 -18.03 22.71
C SER A 28 -1.88 -18.33 23.90
N LEU A 29 -2.71 -19.38 23.80
CA LEU A 29 -3.62 -19.83 24.85
C LEU A 29 -3.02 -20.93 25.72
N ALA A 30 -2.07 -21.70 25.19
CA ALA A 30 -1.46 -22.82 25.90
C ALA A 30 -0.56 -22.37 27.04
N TRP A 31 0.18 -21.27 26.89
CA TRP A 31 1.12 -20.81 27.92
C TRP A 31 1.30 -19.28 27.95
N PRO A 32 1.25 -18.62 29.13
CA PRO A 32 1.37 -17.16 29.23
C PRO A 32 2.66 -16.57 28.68
N SER A 33 3.78 -17.29 28.77
CA SER A 33 5.07 -16.84 28.22
C SER A 33 5.05 -16.74 26.69
N PHE A 34 4.20 -17.51 26.02
CA PHE A 34 4.05 -17.47 24.56
C PHE A 34 3.06 -16.40 24.13
N THR A 35 2.16 -15.95 25.01
CA THR A 35 1.06 -15.05 24.66
C THR A 35 1.56 -13.77 24.00
N ALA A 36 2.55 -13.07 24.58
CA ALA A 36 3.07 -11.83 24.03
C ALA A 36 3.73 -12.03 22.64
N VAL A 37 4.60 -13.03 22.51
CA VAL A 37 5.29 -13.32 21.25
C VAL A 37 4.28 -13.75 20.17
N CYS A 38 3.36 -14.66 20.47
CA CYS A 38 2.32 -15.09 19.54
C CYS A 38 1.39 -13.94 19.13
N GLN A 39 0.94 -13.10 20.07
CA GLN A 39 0.13 -11.93 19.75
C GLN A 39 0.87 -10.96 18.83
N SER A 40 2.15 -10.69 19.10
CA SER A 40 2.96 -9.81 18.24
C SER A 40 2.99 -10.30 16.78
N ARG A 41 3.09 -11.61 16.58
CA ARG A 41 3.08 -12.22 15.24
C ARG A 41 1.68 -12.24 14.62
N LEU A 42 0.66 -12.61 15.38
CA LEU A 42 -0.74 -12.67 14.92
C LEU A 42 -1.26 -11.31 14.44
N PHE A 43 -0.89 -10.24 15.16
CA PHE A 43 -1.32 -8.87 14.88
C PHE A 43 -0.31 -8.06 14.08
N SER A 44 0.86 -8.61 13.73
CA SER A 44 1.86 -7.94 12.87
C SER A 44 1.29 -7.45 11.53
N LYS A 45 0.30 -8.17 11.00
CA LYS A 45 -0.39 -7.86 9.75
C LYS A 45 -1.90 -7.95 9.93
N VAL A 46 -2.56 -6.80 9.93
CA VAL A 46 -4.02 -6.66 10.03
C VAL A 46 -4.59 -6.44 8.64
N ILE A 47 -5.68 -7.15 8.33
CA ILE A 47 -6.42 -6.99 7.07
C ILE A 47 -7.83 -6.55 7.41
N MET A 48 -8.24 -5.42 6.83
CA MET A 48 -9.57 -4.84 6.95
C MET A 48 -10.35 -4.96 5.64
N ARG A 49 -11.61 -5.34 5.76
CA ARG A 49 -12.55 -5.51 4.65
C ARG A 49 -13.93 -5.02 5.09
N ALA A 50 -14.69 -4.48 4.16
CA ALA A 50 -16.13 -4.36 4.33
C ALA A 50 -16.75 -5.76 4.48
N TYR A 51 -17.79 -5.86 5.30
CA TYR A 51 -18.63 -7.05 5.36
C TYR A 51 -20.11 -6.68 5.41
N LYS A 52 -20.94 -7.47 4.75
CA LYS A 52 -22.38 -7.42 4.95
C LYS A 52 -22.72 -8.20 6.21
N SER A 53 -23.33 -7.54 7.18
CA SER A 53 -23.93 -8.25 8.31
C SER A 53 -25.10 -9.08 7.81
N ARG A 54 -25.16 -10.38 8.11
CA ARG A 54 -26.28 -11.25 7.69
C ARG A 54 -27.62 -10.80 8.27
N CYS A 55 -27.61 -10.10 9.40
CA CYS A 55 -28.81 -9.80 10.18
C CYS A 55 -29.30 -8.35 10.02
N ARG A 56 -28.55 -7.48 9.33
CA ARG A 56 -28.91 -6.07 9.16
C ARG A 56 -28.47 -5.62 7.78
N GLU A 57 -29.31 -4.86 7.08
CA GLU A 57 -28.96 -4.13 5.85
C GLU A 57 -27.83 -3.10 6.04
N ARG A 58 -27.20 -3.06 7.22
CA ARG A 58 -26.06 -2.21 7.51
C ARG A 58 -24.78 -2.90 7.04
N VAL A 59 -24.07 -2.22 6.13
CA VAL A 59 -22.69 -2.53 5.80
C VAL A 59 -21.84 -2.22 7.05
N GLY A 60 -21.21 -3.24 7.60
CA GLY A 60 -20.26 -3.09 8.71
C GLY A 60 -18.83 -3.11 8.18
N SER A 61 -17.92 -2.46 8.90
CA SER A 61 -16.50 -2.54 8.62
C SER A 61 -15.79 -3.38 9.68
N SER A 62 -14.74 -4.09 9.27
CA SER A 62 -13.80 -4.67 10.23
C SER A 62 -13.08 -3.62 11.08
N ALA A 63 -13.07 -2.35 10.66
CA ALA A 63 -12.41 -1.27 11.39
C ALA A 63 -13.09 -1.00 12.74
N SER A 64 -14.43 -1.04 12.81
CA SER A 64 -15.17 -0.93 14.08
C SER A 64 -14.79 -2.05 15.07
N SER A 65 -14.70 -3.29 14.58
CA SER A 65 -14.27 -4.44 15.38
C SER A 65 -12.83 -4.32 15.84
N PHE A 66 -11.96 -3.84 14.95
CA PHE A 66 -10.55 -3.60 15.26
C PHE A 66 -10.37 -2.48 16.28
N LYS A 67 -11.13 -1.37 16.15
CA LYS A 67 -11.16 -0.30 17.15
C LYS A 67 -11.51 -0.85 18.52
N ARG A 68 -12.57 -1.67 18.62
CA ARG A 68 -12.96 -2.31 19.87
C ARG A 68 -11.84 -3.18 20.44
N ILE A 69 -11.13 -3.94 19.61
CA ILE A 69 -9.97 -4.73 20.04
C ILE A 69 -8.88 -3.81 20.60
N LEU A 70 -8.56 -2.71 19.92
CA LEU A 70 -7.58 -1.74 20.41
C LEU A 70 -8.04 -1.08 21.71
N ASP A 71 -9.33 -0.77 21.85
CA ASP A 71 -9.89 -0.19 23.08
C ASP A 71 -9.78 -1.15 24.27
N THR A 72 -10.03 -2.46 24.06
CA THR A 72 -9.89 -3.48 25.10
C THR A 72 -8.44 -3.92 25.34
N SER A 73 -7.56 -3.82 24.35
CA SER A 73 -6.19 -4.30 24.42
C SER A 73 -5.24 -3.33 23.70
N PRO A 74 -4.91 -2.18 24.32
CA PRO A 74 -4.14 -1.11 23.69
C PRO A 74 -2.75 -1.52 23.22
N HIS A 75 -2.12 -2.49 23.90
CA HIS A 75 -0.79 -3.00 23.56
C HIS A 75 -0.73 -3.65 22.17
N ILE A 76 -1.86 -4.15 21.64
CA ILE A 76 -1.95 -4.71 20.28
C ILE A 76 -1.57 -3.66 19.23
N ALA A 77 -1.85 -2.38 19.47
CA ALA A 77 -1.49 -1.30 18.55
C ALA A 77 0.03 -1.26 18.28
N GLY A 78 0.84 -1.59 19.29
CA GLY A 78 2.28 -1.65 19.18
C GLY A 78 2.81 -2.83 18.34
N TYR A 79 1.97 -3.84 18.10
CA TYR A 79 2.35 -5.00 17.29
C TYR A 79 2.07 -4.80 15.80
N VAL A 80 1.17 -3.88 15.42
CA VAL A 80 0.73 -3.75 14.03
C VAL A 80 1.79 -3.05 13.19
N ALA A 81 2.54 -3.84 12.41
CA ALA A 81 3.54 -3.33 11.47
C ALA A 81 2.96 -3.11 10.06
N CYS A 82 1.92 -3.85 9.67
CA CYS A 82 1.29 -3.76 8.37
C CYS A 82 -0.24 -3.75 8.49
N LEU A 83 -0.87 -2.73 7.92
CA LEU A 83 -2.33 -2.66 7.79
C LEU A 83 -2.71 -2.68 6.32
N LYS A 84 -3.58 -3.63 5.94
CA LYS A 84 -4.16 -3.70 4.59
C LYS A 84 -5.64 -3.41 4.66
N ILE A 85 -6.13 -2.48 3.88
CA ILE A 85 -7.53 -2.07 3.81
C ILE A 85 -8.03 -2.37 2.41
N PHE A 86 -9.13 -3.10 2.30
CA PHE A 86 -9.81 -3.34 1.04
C PHE A 86 -11.15 -2.61 1.06
N ASP A 87 -11.25 -1.52 0.30
CA ASP A 87 -12.51 -0.87 -0.04
C ASP A 87 -12.96 -1.29 -1.44
N THR A 88 -13.11 -2.60 -1.61
CA THR A 88 -13.75 -3.12 -2.79
C THR A 88 -15.26 -2.99 -2.61
N PRO A 89 -15.99 -2.27 -3.48
CA PRO A 89 -17.44 -2.21 -3.42
C PRO A 89 -17.98 -3.64 -3.54
N PHE A 90 -18.62 -4.12 -2.47
CA PHE A 90 -19.09 -5.51 -2.37
C PHE A 90 -20.17 -5.84 -3.42
N VAL A 91 -20.72 -4.82 -4.11
CA VAL A 91 -21.74 -4.96 -5.15
C VAL A 91 -21.51 -3.89 -6.21
N ALA A 92 -20.64 -4.15 -7.18
CA ALA A 92 -20.54 -3.32 -8.38
C ALA A 92 -21.78 -3.46 -9.30
N GLU A 93 -22.60 -4.50 -9.11
CA GLU A 93 -23.76 -4.80 -9.97
C GLU A 93 -24.93 -3.81 -9.81
N MET A 94 -24.99 -3.03 -8.72
CA MET A 94 -26.08 -2.06 -8.47
C MET A 94 -25.64 -0.59 -8.48
N GLY A 95 -24.42 -0.29 -8.95
CA GLY A 95 -24.03 1.08 -9.34
C GLY A 95 -23.87 2.13 -8.23
N LEU A 96 -24.08 1.80 -6.95
CA LEU A 96 -24.06 2.79 -5.84
C LEU A 96 -23.37 2.26 -4.58
N ALA A 97 -22.28 1.51 -4.73
CA ALA A 97 -21.52 1.07 -3.57
C ALA A 97 -20.68 2.24 -3.03
N GLU A 98 -21.19 2.89 -1.99
CA GLU A 98 -20.46 3.91 -1.24
C GLU A 98 -19.20 3.33 -0.62
N GLU A 99 -18.10 4.08 -0.74
CA GLU A 99 -16.83 3.77 -0.11
C GLU A 99 -16.95 3.83 1.41
N TRP A 100 -16.70 2.71 2.10
CA TRP A 100 -16.89 2.66 3.55
C TRP A 100 -15.76 3.35 4.30
N VAL A 101 -14.55 3.36 3.74
CA VAL A 101 -13.36 3.92 4.38
C VAL A 101 -13.52 5.41 4.64
N SER A 102 -14.16 6.15 3.71
CA SER A 102 -14.36 7.59 3.84
C SER A 102 -15.38 7.98 4.93
N LYS A 103 -16.23 7.04 5.34
CA LYS A 103 -17.28 7.24 6.35
C LYS A 103 -16.93 6.65 7.72
N ASP A 104 -15.81 5.96 7.84
CA ASP A 104 -15.44 5.24 9.05
C ASP A 104 -14.53 6.07 9.97
N ASP A 105 -15.14 6.83 10.87
CA ASP A 105 -14.41 7.58 11.91
C ASP A 105 -13.55 6.67 12.81
N GLY A 106 -13.98 5.41 12.96
CA GLY A 106 -13.26 4.42 13.77
C GLY A 106 -11.91 4.05 13.18
N LEU A 107 -11.78 4.06 11.86
CA LEU A 107 -10.54 3.79 11.16
C LEU A 107 -9.49 4.89 11.40
N ALA A 108 -9.89 6.16 11.28
CA ALA A 108 -9.01 7.30 11.57
C ALA A 108 -8.48 7.23 13.01
N ALA A 109 -9.36 6.94 13.98
CA ALA A 109 -8.97 6.74 15.38
C ALA A 109 -8.02 5.56 15.58
N CYS A 110 -8.18 4.46 14.83
CA CYS A 110 -7.25 3.34 14.87
C CYS A 110 -5.86 3.74 14.37
N LEU A 111 -5.79 4.40 13.21
CA LEU A 111 -4.53 4.76 12.55
C LEU A 111 -3.62 5.62 13.42
N LEU A 112 -4.19 6.57 14.18
CA LEU A 112 -3.44 7.42 15.12
C LEU A 112 -2.76 6.64 16.25
N ARG A 113 -3.23 5.42 16.55
CA ARG A 113 -2.70 4.57 17.63
C ARG A 113 -1.62 3.60 17.14
N LEU A 114 -1.48 3.39 15.83
CA LEU A 114 -0.55 2.42 15.26
C LEU A 114 0.86 3.02 15.12
N THR A 115 1.52 3.26 16.25
CA THR A 115 2.84 3.92 16.31
C THR A 115 3.97 3.14 15.64
N HIS A 116 3.80 1.82 15.45
CA HIS A 116 4.76 0.94 14.79
C HIS A 116 4.37 0.56 13.35
N LEU A 117 3.37 1.24 12.77
CA LEU A 117 2.93 0.97 11.41
C LEU A 117 4.05 1.29 10.40
N LYS A 118 4.56 0.26 9.72
CA LYS A 118 5.61 0.38 8.69
C LYS A 118 5.02 0.42 7.28
N ALA A 119 3.88 -0.24 7.08
CA ALA A 119 3.23 -0.34 5.78
C ALA A 119 1.72 -0.18 5.91
N LEU A 120 1.14 0.70 5.09
CA LEU A 120 -0.30 0.80 4.89
C LEU A 120 -0.61 0.57 3.42
N LEU A 121 -1.47 -0.40 3.16
CA LEU A 121 -1.92 -0.73 1.82
C LEU A 121 -3.41 -0.48 1.77
N ILE A 122 -3.85 0.51 0.98
CA ILE A 122 -5.26 0.80 0.79
C ILE A 122 -5.61 0.42 -0.65
N THR A 123 -6.48 -0.57 -0.77
CA THR A 123 -7.00 -1.04 -2.05
C THR A 123 -8.36 -0.37 -2.22
N ARG A 124 -8.41 0.68 -3.05
CA ARG A 124 -9.50 1.67 -3.23
C ARG A 124 -9.79 2.59 -2.03
N THR A 125 -9.85 3.90 -2.33
CA THR A 125 -10.47 5.08 -1.66
C THR A 125 -9.60 6.34 -1.70
N ASP A 126 -10.28 7.48 -1.61
CA ASP A 126 -9.78 8.81 -2.00
C ASP A 126 -9.39 9.74 -0.83
N ALA A 127 -9.33 9.27 0.43
CA ALA A 127 -9.16 10.19 1.56
C ALA A 127 -8.41 9.68 2.81
N MET A 128 -7.11 9.99 3.00
CA MET A 128 -6.42 9.96 4.31
C MET A 128 -5.17 10.88 4.38
N LYS A 129 -4.93 11.49 5.55
CA LYS A 129 -3.65 12.14 5.92
C LYS A 129 -2.86 11.22 6.83
N LEU A 130 -1.62 10.87 6.50
CA LEU A 130 -0.81 9.93 7.29
C LEU A 130 0.63 10.46 7.46
N PRO A 131 1.01 10.93 8.67
CA PRO A 131 2.28 11.65 8.86
C PRO A 131 3.53 10.76 8.93
N SER A 132 3.40 9.46 9.24
CA SER A 132 4.52 8.55 9.50
C SER A 132 4.73 7.47 8.43
N LEU A 133 4.08 7.61 7.27
CA LEU A 133 4.07 6.54 6.28
C LEU A 133 5.41 6.44 5.55
N VAL A 134 6.05 5.28 5.61
CA VAL A 134 7.29 5.01 4.87
C VAL A 134 6.99 4.38 3.50
N CYS A 135 5.93 3.57 3.41
CA CYS A 135 5.54 2.86 2.19
C CYS A 135 4.04 2.99 1.93
N LEU A 136 3.66 3.55 0.78
CA LEU A 136 2.30 3.71 0.30
C LEU A 136 2.12 2.89 -0.98
N GLU A 137 1.25 1.89 -0.95
CA GLU A 137 0.82 1.17 -2.15
C GLU A 137 -0.64 1.56 -2.47
N LEU A 138 -0.82 2.26 -3.59
CA LEU A 138 -2.12 2.68 -4.10
C LEU A 138 -2.55 1.77 -5.25
N MET A 139 -3.75 1.21 -5.13
CA MET A 139 -4.43 0.49 -6.21
C MET A 139 -5.60 1.35 -6.71
N GLY A 140 -5.64 1.67 -8.00
CA GLY A 140 -6.75 2.41 -8.63
C GLY A 140 -6.55 3.93 -8.76
N CYS A 141 -5.33 4.44 -8.65
CA CYS A 141 -4.98 5.87 -8.78
C CYS A 141 -5.88 6.88 -8.02
N PRO A 142 -6.08 6.73 -6.70
CA PRO A 142 -6.77 7.75 -5.90
C PRO A 142 -5.83 8.94 -5.64
N LEU A 143 -5.55 9.76 -6.65
CA LEU A 143 -4.55 10.84 -6.56
C LEU A 143 -4.91 11.90 -5.51
N ALA A 144 -6.20 12.04 -5.19
CA ALA A 144 -6.70 12.83 -4.06
C ALA A 144 -6.07 12.42 -2.70
N LEU A 145 -5.57 11.18 -2.57
CA LEU A 145 -4.82 10.75 -1.39
C LEU A 145 -3.44 11.39 -1.29
N LEU A 146 -2.76 11.60 -2.41
CA LEU A 146 -1.42 12.21 -2.42
C LEU A 146 -1.49 13.67 -1.95
N GLU A 147 -2.57 14.38 -2.30
CA GLU A 147 -2.81 15.75 -1.82
C GLU A 147 -2.99 15.83 -0.31
N ARG A 148 -3.53 14.77 0.31
CA ARG A 148 -3.80 14.70 1.76
C ARG A 148 -2.62 14.14 2.55
N ALA A 149 -1.80 13.28 1.94
CA ALA A 149 -0.53 12.80 2.52
C ALA A 149 0.54 13.91 2.69
N ARG A 150 0.28 15.12 2.17
CA ARG A 150 1.10 16.35 2.19
C ARG A 150 1.74 16.73 3.53
N GLY A 151 1.24 16.22 4.66
CA GLY A 151 1.71 16.57 6.02
C GLY A 151 2.81 15.69 6.61
N GLY A 152 3.26 14.62 5.93
CA GLY A 152 4.25 13.68 6.45
C GLY A 152 5.41 13.47 5.49
N THR A 153 6.58 14.04 5.76
CA THR A 153 7.78 13.98 4.90
C THR A 153 8.49 12.61 4.89
N GLY A 154 7.91 11.58 5.51
CA GLY A 154 8.54 10.27 5.69
C GLY A 154 8.37 9.27 4.54
N LEU A 155 7.62 9.59 3.49
CA LEU A 155 7.29 8.63 2.44
C LEU A 155 8.52 8.29 1.58
N GLN A 156 9.03 7.08 1.74
CA GLN A 156 10.20 6.58 1.00
C GLN A 156 9.77 5.72 -0.20
N HIS A 157 8.72 4.93 -0.07
CA HIS A 157 8.26 4.00 -1.10
C HIS A 157 6.85 4.34 -1.53
N LEU A 158 6.66 4.58 -2.83
CA LEU A 158 5.36 4.80 -3.44
C LEU A 158 5.15 3.76 -4.54
N THR A 159 4.20 2.85 -4.36
CA THR A 159 3.81 1.89 -5.39
C THR A 159 2.46 2.31 -5.93
N LEU A 160 2.39 2.60 -7.22
CA LEU A 160 1.15 2.95 -7.90
C LEU A 160 0.76 1.82 -8.84
N ARG A 161 -0.40 1.23 -8.60
CA ARG A 161 -0.98 0.16 -9.40
C ARG A 161 -2.31 0.65 -9.98
N CYS A 162 -2.41 0.68 -11.29
CA CYS A 162 -3.63 1.05 -12.00
C CYS A 162 -4.20 -0.22 -12.68
N PRO A 163 -5.28 -0.81 -12.16
CA PRO A 163 -5.96 -1.89 -12.85
C PRO A 163 -6.64 -1.35 -14.12
N VAL A 164 -6.71 -2.19 -15.15
CA VAL A 164 -7.24 -1.80 -16.46
C VAL A 164 -8.75 -1.94 -16.53
N GLY A 165 -9.36 -1.01 -17.29
CA GLY A 165 -10.75 -1.08 -17.70
C GLY A 165 -11.66 -0.05 -17.01
N ARG A 166 -12.29 0.78 -17.85
CA ARG A 166 -13.55 1.54 -17.66
C ARG A 166 -13.70 2.52 -16.48
N ILE A 167 -12.89 2.45 -15.43
CA ILE A 167 -13.02 3.33 -14.25
C ILE A 167 -12.43 4.73 -14.51
N LEU A 168 -11.68 4.86 -15.60
CA LEU A 168 -10.86 6.01 -15.89
C LEU A 168 -11.68 7.23 -16.31
N ASP A 169 -12.62 7.12 -17.26
CA ASP A 169 -13.27 8.30 -17.86
C ASP A 169 -13.99 9.22 -16.85
N SER A 170 -14.66 8.67 -15.84
CA SER A 170 -15.34 9.48 -14.81
C SER A 170 -14.39 9.97 -13.72
N ALA A 171 -13.33 9.24 -13.39
CA ALA A 171 -12.34 9.66 -12.42
C ALA A 171 -11.43 10.77 -12.98
N TRP A 172 -11.11 10.75 -14.28
CA TRP A 172 -10.24 11.75 -14.92
C TRP A 172 -10.81 13.16 -14.88
N SER A 173 -12.11 13.32 -15.15
CA SER A 173 -12.75 14.65 -15.15
C SER A 173 -12.74 15.29 -13.76
N ALA A 174 -12.94 14.50 -12.71
CA ALA A 174 -12.81 14.95 -11.32
C ALA A 174 -11.36 15.33 -10.97
N LEU A 175 -10.36 14.57 -11.47
CA LEU A 175 -8.95 14.86 -11.24
C LEU A 175 -8.47 16.17 -11.87
N PHE A 176 -8.98 16.53 -13.06
CA PHE A 176 -8.60 17.79 -13.71
C PHE A 176 -9.12 19.04 -13.00
N SER A 177 -10.26 18.94 -12.31
CA SER A 177 -10.84 20.07 -11.57
C SER A 177 -10.05 20.43 -10.30
N ILE A 178 -9.33 19.46 -9.72
CA ILE A 178 -8.62 19.64 -8.43
C ILE A 178 -7.18 20.15 -8.64
N ALA A 179 -6.59 19.81 -9.79
CA ALA A 179 -5.21 20.04 -10.17
C ALA A 179 -4.67 21.48 -10.03
N ASP A 180 -5.52 22.49 -10.19
CA ASP A 180 -5.09 23.88 -10.32
C ASP A 180 -4.75 24.57 -8.98
N THR A 181 -4.97 23.91 -7.84
CA THR A 181 -5.00 24.64 -6.55
C THR A 181 -3.81 24.45 -5.63
N VAL A 182 -2.87 23.51 -5.86
CA VAL A 182 -1.91 23.19 -4.79
C VAL A 182 -0.54 22.68 -5.26
N ALA A 183 0.54 23.40 -4.89
CA ALA A 183 1.92 22.94 -5.01
C ALA A 183 2.45 22.37 -3.69
N ALA A 184 2.70 21.05 -3.64
CA ALA A 184 3.64 20.47 -2.69
C ALA A 184 4.30 19.23 -3.29
N ARG A 185 5.60 19.09 -3.04
CA ARG A 185 6.47 18.11 -3.68
C ARG A 185 6.65 16.88 -2.81
N ILE A 186 6.09 15.75 -3.24
CA ILE A 186 6.43 14.43 -2.67
C ILE A 186 7.74 13.98 -3.34
N GLN A 187 8.69 13.49 -2.55
CA GLN A 187 9.99 13.01 -3.02
C GLN A 187 10.11 11.49 -2.79
N PRO A 188 9.48 10.67 -3.63
CA PRO A 188 9.55 9.22 -3.47
C PRO A 188 10.99 8.75 -3.71
N VAL A 189 11.50 7.89 -2.83
CA VAL A 189 12.79 7.20 -3.02
C VAL A 189 12.64 6.02 -3.98
N SER A 190 11.49 5.36 -3.95
CA SER A 190 11.15 4.21 -4.81
C SER A 190 9.76 4.39 -5.43
N LEU A 191 9.66 4.19 -6.75
CA LEU A 191 8.42 4.24 -7.51
C LEU A 191 8.22 2.92 -8.25
N ALA A 192 7.09 2.24 -8.03
CA ALA A 192 6.73 1.03 -8.78
C ALA A 192 5.44 1.28 -9.59
N LEU A 193 5.50 1.05 -10.90
CA LEU A 193 4.43 1.30 -11.85
C LEU A 193 3.88 0.00 -12.40
N HIS A 194 2.61 -0.27 -12.13
CA HIS A 194 1.88 -1.38 -12.72
C HIS A 194 0.66 -0.84 -13.46
N SER A 195 0.68 -0.88 -14.78
CA SER A 195 -0.45 -0.51 -15.64
C SER A 195 -0.35 -1.30 -16.95
N GLU A 196 -1.48 -1.79 -17.48
CA GLU A 196 -1.50 -2.30 -18.86
C GLU A 196 -1.58 -1.13 -19.87
N ASP A 197 -2.11 0.05 -19.47
CA ASP A 197 -2.00 1.30 -20.23
C ASP A 197 -0.97 2.24 -19.61
N LYS A 198 0.28 2.06 -20.02
CA LYS A 198 1.42 2.82 -19.49
C LYS A 198 1.46 4.27 -19.96
N ALA A 199 1.04 4.52 -21.20
CA ALA A 199 1.23 5.82 -21.85
C ALA A 199 0.45 6.90 -21.08
N MET A 200 -0.85 6.64 -20.89
CA MET A 200 -1.74 7.55 -20.18
C MET A 200 -1.37 7.67 -18.70
N PHE A 201 -0.98 6.57 -18.04
CA PHE A 201 -0.60 6.63 -16.63
C PHE A 201 0.70 7.41 -16.39
N LEU A 202 1.69 7.23 -17.26
CA LEU A 202 2.93 8.00 -17.19
C LEU A 202 2.72 9.45 -17.58
N GLU A 203 1.88 9.77 -18.56
CA GLU A 203 1.50 11.16 -18.84
C GLU A 203 0.92 11.83 -17.60
N LEU A 204 0.07 11.13 -16.84
CA LEU A 204 -0.49 11.66 -15.60
C LEU A 204 0.58 11.88 -14.52
N ILE A 205 1.51 10.95 -14.33
CA ILE A 205 2.65 11.11 -13.41
C ILE A 205 3.52 12.29 -13.80
N MET A 206 3.73 12.49 -15.10
CA MET A 206 4.57 13.53 -15.65
C MET A 206 3.85 14.89 -15.72
N ARG A 207 2.51 14.91 -15.60
CA ARG A 207 1.75 16.16 -15.58
C ARG A 207 2.07 16.94 -14.30
N PRO A 208 2.18 18.27 -14.40
CA PRO A 208 2.38 19.13 -13.23
C PRO A 208 1.35 18.88 -12.12
N VAL A 209 0.14 18.46 -12.50
CA VAL A 209 -0.97 18.10 -11.63
C VAL A 209 -0.57 17.21 -10.45
N LEU A 210 0.29 16.20 -10.68
CA LEU A 210 0.67 15.28 -9.60
C LEU A 210 1.77 15.79 -8.69
N MET A 211 2.45 16.88 -9.06
CA MET A 211 3.48 17.56 -8.27
C MET A 211 4.53 16.60 -7.67
N LEU A 212 4.72 15.41 -8.26
CA LEU A 212 5.71 14.44 -7.80
C LEU A 212 7.08 14.96 -8.19
N ASP A 213 7.92 15.23 -7.20
CA ASP A 213 9.30 15.62 -7.42
C ASP A 213 10.14 14.35 -7.63
N LEU A 214 10.12 13.89 -8.87
CA LEU A 214 10.84 12.69 -9.31
C LEU A 214 12.35 12.94 -9.44
N SER A 215 12.83 14.17 -9.21
CA SER A 215 14.24 14.53 -9.26
C SER A 215 15.08 13.91 -8.15
N LYS A 216 14.45 13.28 -7.15
CA LYS A 216 15.11 12.53 -6.07
C LYS A 216 14.83 11.03 -6.11
N LEU A 217 14.19 10.54 -7.17
CA LEU A 217 13.86 9.13 -7.29
C LEU A 217 15.14 8.30 -7.43
N ARG A 218 15.35 7.35 -6.52
CA ARG A 218 16.53 6.45 -6.50
C ARG A 218 16.23 5.08 -7.08
N ARG A 219 15.00 4.60 -6.97
CA ARG A 219 14.58 3.28 -7.48
C ARG A 219 13.32 3.41 -8.31
N LEU A 220 13.35 2.86 -9.52
CA LEU A 220 12.20 2.81 -10.41
C LEU A 220 11.93 1.35 -10.81
N ALA A 221 10.74 0.86 -10.51
CA ALA A 221 10.26 -0.44 -10.96
C ALA A 221 9.15 -0.25 -12.01
N VAL A 222 9.33 -0.81 -13.20
CA VAL A 222 8.36 -0.71 -14.30
C VAL A 222 7.90 -2.09 -14.71
N HIS A 223 6.60 -2.35 -14.60
CA HIS A 223 5.99 -3.60 -15.06
C HIS A 223 5.40 -3.43 -16.46
N ALA A 224 5.85 -4.22 -17.44
CA ALA A 224 5.19 -4.39 -18.73
C ALA A 224 3.96 -5.28 -18.57
N GLY A 225 2.78 -4.66 -18.65
CA GLY A 225 1.52 -5.37 -18.75
C GLY A 225 1.39 -6.10 -20.09
N ILE A 226 0.61 -7.18 -20.06
CA ILE A 226 0.23 -7.98 -21.23
C ILE A 226 -0.63 -7.12 -22.16
N GLY A 227 -0.30 -7.11 -23.45
CA GLY A 227 -1.10 -6.42 -24.48
C GLY A 227 -0.80 -4.94 -24.69
N ALA A 228 0.16 -4.34 -23.99
CA ALA A 228 0.65 -3.01 -24.34
C ALA A 228 1.38 -3.08 -25.69
N SER A 229 0.95 -2.30 -26.69
CA SER A 229 1.74 -2.21 -27.92
C SER A 229 3.13 -1.69 -27.57
N LEU A 230 4.16 -2.30 -28.14
CA LEU A 230 5.58 -1.96 -27.95
C LEU A 230 5.93 -0.51 -28.34
N THR A 231 4.97 0.32 -28.73
CA THR A 231 5.22 1.68 -29.20
C THR A 231 4.66 2.75 -28.29
N SER A 232 3.53 2.54 -27.59
CA SER A 232 2.85 3.63 -26.87
C SER A 232 3.47 3.95 -25.50
N GLY A 233 4.01 2.96 -24.79
CA GLY A 233 4.51 3.16 -23.41
C GLY A 233 5.98 3.61 -23.29
N HIS A 234 6.80 3.41 -24.33
CA HIS A 234 8.26 3.58 -24.22
C HIS A 234 8.67 5.05 -24.12
N GLY A 235 8.01 5.94 -24.86
CA GLY A 235 8.32 7.37 -24.84
C GLY A 235 8.15 7.99 -23.44
N ALA A 236 7.09 7.60 -22.74
CA ALA A 236 6.80 8.12 -21.41
C ALA A 236 7.74 7.54 -20.35
N VAL A 237 8.13 6.26 -20.46
CA VAL A 237 9.18 5.69 -19.58
C VAL A 237 10.51 6.38 -19.83
N ALA A 238 10.87 6.63 -21.10
CA ALA A 238 12.09 7.34 -21.44
C ALA A 238 12.09 8.78 -20.88
N GLN A 239 10.95 9.47 -20.91
CA GLN A 239 10.81 10.80 -20.32
C GLN A 239 10.95 10.76 -18.79
N LEU A 240 10.33 9.79 -18.13
CA LEU A 240 10.49 9.57 -16.70
C LEU A 240 11.97 9.33 -16.33
N LEU A 241 12.64 8.44 -17.08
CA LEU A 241 14.07 8.18 -16.93
C LEU A 241 14.92 9.43 -17.12
N ARG A 242 14.59 10.32 -18.06
CA ARG A 242 15.28 11.61 -18.22
C ARG A 242 15.13 12.51 -17.00
N VAL A 243 13.94 12.55 -16.39
CA VAL A 243 13.69 13.37 -15.20
C VAL A 243 14.45 12.87 -13.98
N CYS A 244 14.53 11.55 -13.79
CA CYS A 244 15.25 10.96 -12.66
C CYS A 244 16.69 10.54 -12.96
N ALA A 245 17.22 10.79 -14.17
CA ALA A 245 18.51 10.28 -14.64
C ALA A 245 19.69 10.57 -13.69
N ARG A 246 19.66 11.70 -12.99
CA ARG A 246 20.73 12.13 -12.08
C ARG A 246 20.68 11.44 -10.71
N THR A 247 19.53 10.90 -10.31
CA THR A 247 19.32 10.34 -8.97
C THR A 247 18.97 8.86 -8.99
N LEU A 248 18.59 8.32 -10.15
CA LEU A 248 18.23 6.93 -10.30
C LEU A 248 19.46 6.03 -10.11
N GLU A 249 19.38 5.15 -9.13
CA GLU A 249 20.42 4.16 -8.79
C GLU A 249 20.02 2.76 -9.24
N GLU A 250 18.72 2.47 -9.31
CA GLU A 250 18.19 1.14 -9.62
C GLU A 250 16.97 1.24 -10.54
N LEU A 251 17.03 0.55 -11.68
CA LEU A 251 15.91 0.35 -12.59
C LEU A 251 15.58 -1.14 -12.66
N ILE A 252 14.39 -1.50 -12.19
CA ILE A 252 13.86 -2.86 -12.25
C ILE A 252 12.80 -2.91 -13.35
N PHE A 253 13.05 -3.69 -14.38
CA PHE A 253 12.11 -3.89 -15.47
C PHE A 253 11.55 -5.31 -15.42
N TYR A 254 10.23 -5.41 -15.31
CA TYR A 254 9.51 -6.67 -15.40
C TYR A 254 8.88 -6.76 -16.80
N PRO A 255 9.46 -7.55 -17.73
CA PRO A 255 8.85 -7.77 -19.04
C PRO A 255 7.49 -8.47 -18.90
N SER A 256 6.61 -8.27 -19.89
CA SER A 256 5.35 -9.02 -19.97
C SER A 256 5.67 -10.48 -20.21
N SER A 257 5.26 -11.36 -19.32
CA SER A 257 5.36 -12.81 -19.55
C SER A 257 4.08 -13.27 -20.24
N ASP A 258 4.10 -13.30 -21.58
CA ASP A 258 2.93 -13.69 -22.39
C ASP A 258 2.63 -15.21 -22.37
N GLY A 259 3.16 -16.00 -21.43
CA GLY A 259 2.81 -17.43 -21.43
C GLY A 259 3.44 -18.39 -20.45
N GLU A 260 4.56 -18.08 -19.78
CA GLU A 260 5.10 -18.98 -18.74
C GLU A 260 5.76 -18.22 -17.59
N PRO A 261 5.64 -18.71 -16.34
CA PRO A 261 6.10 -18.03 -15.13
C PRO A 261 7.62 -18.14 -14.92
N SER A 262 8.42 -17.94 -15.98
CA SER A 262 9.84 -17.67 -15.78
C SER A 262 9.99 -16.20 -15.39
N PHE A 263 10.18 -15.95 -14.09
CA PHE A 263 10.36 -14.62 -13.50
C PHE A 263 11.72 -14.01 -13.88
N GLN A 264 11.97 -13.82 -15.17
CA GLN A 264 13.12 -13.06 -15.65
C GLN A 264 12.80 -11.58 -15.46
N HIS A 265 13.49 -10.95 -14.52
CA HIS A 265 13.47 -9.50 -14.34
C HIS A 265 14.85 -8.97 -14.74
N ALA A 266 14.87 -7.85 -15.46
CA ALA A 266 16.10 -7.14 -15.74
C ALA A 266 16.31 -6.09 -14.66
N CYS A 267 17.34 -6.26 -13.83
CA CYS A 267 17.76 -5.24 -12.88
C CYS A 267 19.00 -4.52 -13.43
N MET A 268 18.92 -3.21 -13.60
CA MET A 268 20.04 -2.36 -13.98
C MET A 268 20.42 -1.47 -12.81
N HIS A 269 21.69 -1.55 -12.39
CA HIS A 269 22.26 -0.68 -11.37
C HIS A 269 23.07 0.44 -12.04
N PHE A 270 22.79 1.68 -11.66
CA PHE A 270 23.52 2.85 -12.13
C PHE A 270 24.50 3.28 -11.04
N CYS A 271 25.80 3.18 -11.30
CA CYS A 271 26.81 3.77 -10.43
C CYS A 271 26.88 5.27 -10.72
N SER A 272 26.49 6.13 -9.76
CA SER A 272 26.77 7.56 -9.90
C SER A 272 28.28 7.76 -9.79
N SER A 273 28.93 8.09 -10.90
CA SER A 273 30.27 8.67 -10.85
C SER A 273 30.13 10.03 -10.19
N ARG A 274 30.40 10.11 -8.88
CA ARG A 274 30.47 11.39 -8.16
C ARG A 274 31.67 12.16 -8.71
N SER A 275 31.43 12.99 -9.72
CA SER A 275 32.33 14.05 -10.18
C SER A 275 32.18 15.28 -9.31
#